data_AF-A0A7J0AKG2-F1
#
_entry.id   AF-A0A7J0AKG2-F1
#
_cell.length_a   1.000
_cell.length_b   1.000
_cell.length_c   1.000
_cell.angle_alpha   90.00
_cell.angle_beta   90.00
_cell.angle_gamma   90.00
#
_symmetry.space_group_name_H-M   'P 1'
#
loop_
_entity.id
_entity.type
_entity.pdbx_description
1 polymer ?
#
loop_
_entity_poly.entity_id
_entity_poly.type
_entity_poly.pdbx_seq_one_letter_code
_entity_poly.pdbx_strand_id
1 'polypeptide(L)'
;MISPFSSLYFIDVFQQSIPNVEQMVYASTDHIGLQYIKQGTEDIPSIILKNVHNDEEIELTWLKMDMIGDCSVLSYILTGLDDGVYVVTIGLYNSLPFRITSDDNDISNTSLLQYSLKNNRSRTDFVAWLNGVQFFFDFRVPGGIADESWIFGIDNTQFVDCAGDICEFEATDYIEKELTVGESCGLNIWFAHMISRIFACDYIYIDGDRYSAVSGGSPSVESVGVNTYKFVVKQRIRMAHSHNVSFENRIKSALRRIPDALRRVNGSQRKNFA
;
A
#
# COMPACT_ATOMS: atom_id res chain seq x y z
N MET A 1 -14.44 12.68 6.89
CA MET A 1 -14.35 11.22 6.64
C MET A 1 -12.89 10.78 6.55
N ILE A 2 -12.49 9.72 7.27
CA ILE A 2 -11.14 9.12 7.12
C ILE A 2 -11.08 8.37 5.79
N SER A 3 -9.99 8.56 5.03
CA SER A 3 -9.80 7.87 3.75
C SER A 3 -9.67 6.36 3.97
N PRO A 4 -10.40 5.53 3.19
CA PRO A 4 -10.28 4.07 3.23
C PRO A 4 -8.91 3.54 2.78
N PHE A 5 -8.04 4.41 2.26
CA PHE A 5 -6.66 4.13 1.87
C PHE A 5 -5.65 4.53 2.95
N SER A 6 -6.09 4.99 4.11
CA SER A 6 -5.17 5.17 5.24
C SER A 6 -4.59 3.82 5.63
N SER A 7 -3.28 3.78 5.89
CA SER A 7 -2.56 2.54 6.19
C SER A 7 -2.94 1.92 7.54
N LEU A 8 -3.80 2.56 8.33
CA LEU A 8 -4.27 2.06 9.63
C LEU A 8 -5.78 1.80 9.60
N TYR A 9 -6.22 0.79 10.36
CA TYR A 9 -7.64 0.54 10.56
C TYR A 9 -8.19 1.36 11.71
N PHE A 10 -9.21 2.18 11.44
CA PHE A 10 -9.87 3.03 12.43
C PHE A 10 -11.23 2.45 12.83
N ILE A 11 -11.51 2.47 14.14
CA ILE A 11 -12.76 2.06 14.75
C ILE A 11 -13.31 3.24 15.54
N ASP A 12 -14.63 3.36 15.58
CA ASP A 12 -15.32 4.32 16.45
C ASP A 12 -15.02 3.98 17.92
N VAL A 13 -14.68 5.00 18.72
CA VAL A 13 -14.39 4.87 20.15
C VAL A 13 -15.55 4.20 20.91
N PHE A 14 -16.78 4.28 20.40
CA PHE A 14 -17.96 3.64 21.03
C PHE A 14 -18.13 2.14 20.70
N GLN A 15 -17.35 1.56 19.78
CA GLN A 15 -17.45 0.16 19.33
C GLN A 15 -16.32 -0.75 19.85
N GLN A 16 -15.75 -0.44 21.02
CA GLN A 16 -14.55 -1.04 21.63
C GLN A 16 -14.54 -2.57 21.92
N SER A 17 -15.37 -3.40 21.30
CA SER A 17 -15.08 -4.83 21.23
C SER A 17 -13.96 -5.04 20.21
N ILE A 18 -12.70 -4.88 20.66
CA ILE A 18 -11.49 -5.17 19.89
C ILE A 18 -11.55 -6.67 19.58
N PRO A 19 -11.78 -7.10 18.32
CA PRO A 19 -11.57 -8.50 17.99
C PRO A 19 -10.09 -8.81 18.26
N ASN A 20 -9.73 -10.06 18.53
CA ASN A 20 -8.32 -10.51 18.51
C ASN A 20 -7.74 -10.32 17.10
N VAL A 21 -7.43 -9.07 16.74
CA VAL A 21 -6.84 -8.68 15.47
C VAL A 21 -5.34 -8.73 15.70
N GLU A 22 -4.67 -9.49 14.84
CA GLU A 22 -3.22 -9.55 14.79
C GLU A 22 -2.67 -8.12 14.65
N GLN A 23 -1.74 -7.76 15.52
CA GLN A 23 -1.19 -6.41 15.57
C GLN A 23 -0.46 -6.12 14.25
N MET A 24 -0.77 -4.97 13.64
CA MET A 24 -0.07 -4.52 12.45
C MET A 24 1.39 -4.23 12.82
N VAL A 25 2.33 -4.77 12.05
CA VAL A 25 3.76 -4.57 12.27
C VAL A 25 4.30 -3.66 11.18
N TYR A 26 5.03 -2.64 11.58
CA TYR A 26 5.69 -1.67 10.72
C TYR A 26 7.16 -1.53 11.11
N ALA A 27 8.02 -1.23 10.15
CA ALA A 27 9.38 -0.81 10.39
C ALA A 27 9.43 0.69 10.72
N SER A 28 10.42 1.14 11.47
CA SER A 28 10.64 2.57 11.76
C SER A 28 10.80 3.43 10.50
N THR A 29 11.25 2.83 9.41
CA THR A 29 11.44 3.48 8.10
C THR A 29 10.16 3.54 7.24
N ASP A 30 9.07 2.89 7.68
CA ASP A 30 7.77 2.90 7.00
C ASP A 30 7.11 4.29 7.01
N HIS A 31 6.48 4.63 5.89
CA HIS A 31 5.73 5.86 5.69
C HIS A 31 4.23 5.55 5.75
N ILE A 32 3.72 5.46 6.97
CA ILE A 32 2.32 5.13 7.26
C ILE A 32 1.48 6.37 6.91
N GLY A 33 0.76 6.29 5.80
CA GLY A 33 -0.03 7.39 5.27
C GLY A 33 -1.40 7.47 5.92
N LEU A 34 -1.76 8.65 6.41
CA LEU A 34 -3.06 8.97 6.99
C LEU A 34 -3.70 10.10 6.20
N GLN A 35 -4.98 9.95 5.87
CA GLN A 35 -5.71 10.98 5.16
C GLN A 35 -7.14 11.13 5.68
N TYR A 36 -7.55 12.37 5.90
CA TYR A 36 -8.92 12.74 6.25
C TYR A 36 -9.45 13.73 5.22
N ILE A 37 -10.60 13.41 4.64
CA ILE A 37 -11.30 14.24 3.67
C ILE A 37 -12.45 14.93 4.41
N LYS A 38 -12.33 16.25 4.54
CA LYS A 38 -13.33 17.12 5.13
C LYS A 38 -14.24 17.65 4.03
N GLN A 39 -15.56 17.63 4.27
CA GLN A 39 -16.54 18.29 3.42
C GLN A 39 -17.27 19.37 4.23
N GLY A 40 -17.51 20.52 3.61
CA GLY A 40 -18.23 21.64 4.21
C GLY A 40 -17.47 22.32 5.36
N THR A 41 -18.25 22.77 6.35
CA THR A 41 -17.78 23.61 7.45
C THR A 41 -17.43 22.82 8.72
N GLU A 42 -17.33 21.49 8.66
CA GLU A 42 -16.95 20.66 9.81
C GLU A 42 -15.64 21.14 10.44
N ASP A 43 -15.47 21.03 11.76
CA ASP A 43 -14.18 21.35 12.37
C ASP A 43 -13.09 20.39 11.89
N ILE A 44 -11.85 20.90 11.83
CA ILE A 44 -10.69 20.06 11.49
C ILE A 44 -10.46 19.13 12.69
N PRO A 45 -10.52 17.79 12.52
CA PRO A 45 -10.27 16.88 13.63
C PRO A 45 -8.82 16.97 14.06
N SER A 46 -8.56 16.91 15.37
CA SER A 46 -7.20 16.72 15.88
C SER A 46 -6.67 15.34 15.50
N ILE A 47 -5.35 15.22 15.38
CA ILE A 47 -4.65 13.95 15.20
C ILE A 47 -3.64 13.79 16.33
N ILE A 48 -3.75 12.71 17.08
CA ILE A 48 -2.94 12.44 18.26
C ILE A 48 -2.30 11.07 18.07
N LEU A 49 -0.98 11.00 18.24
CA LEU A 49 -0.25 9.75 18.35
C LEU A 49 -0.03 9.45 19.82
N LYS A 50 -0.46 8.28 20.26
CA LYS A 50 -0.26 7.80 21.63
C LYS A 50 0.65 6.59 21.64
N ASN A 51 1.69 6.62 22.45
CA ASN A 51 2.47 5.42 22.77
C ASN A 51 1.79 4.67 23.92
N VAL A 52 1.47 3.39 23.68
CA VAL A 52 0.69 2.55 24.60
C VAL A 52 1.47 2.16 25.86
N HIS A 53 2.81 2.17 25.81
CA HIS A 53 3.64 1.72 26.92
C HIS A 53 3.86 2.81 27.99
N ASN A 54 4.14 4.04 27.55
CA ASN A 54 4.45 5.16 28.43
C ASN A 54 3.30 6.18 28.54
N ASP A 55 2.16 5.94 27.86
CA ASP A 55 1.01 6.85 27.77
C ASP A 55 1.37 8.25 27.25
N GLU A 56 2.50 8.40 26.54
CA GLU A 56 2.90 9.67 25.95
C GLU A 56 2.03 9.99 24.73
N GLU A 57 1.47 11.19 24.70
CA GLU A 57 0.61 11.68 23.63
C GLU A 57 1.27 12.86 22.91
N ILE A 58 1.34 12.76 21.59
CA ILE A 58 1.91 13.79 20.71
C ILE A 58 0.81 14.24 19.76
N GLU A 59 0.44 15.52 19.83
CA GLU A 59 -0.45 16.13 18.85
C GLU A 59 0.32 16.40 17.54
N LEU A 60 -0.21 15.88 16.44
CA LEU A 60 0.40 15.99 15.13
C LEU A 60 -0.27 17.12 14.32
N THR A 61 0.46 17.72 13.39
CA THR A 61 -0.05 18.80 12.55
C THR A 61 -0.38 18.28 11.16
N TRP A 62 -1.65 18.39 10.76
CA TRP A 62 -2.09 18.03 9.42
C TRP A 62 -1.42 18.87 8.32
N LEU A 63 -1.04 18.23 7.22
CA LEU A 63 -0.87 18.91 5.95
C LEU A 63 -2.26 19.14 5.33
N LYS A 64 -2.76 20.38 5.41
CA LYS A 64 -4.04 20.77 4.83
C LYS A 64 -3.88 21.24 3.39
N MET A 65 -4.74 20.75 2.51
CA MET A 65 -4.93 21.24 1.15
C MET A 65 -6.40 21.51 0.89
N ASP A 66 -6.71 22.73 0.47
CA ASP A 66 -8.06 23.08 0.04
C ASP A 66 -8.28 22.66 -1.41
N MET A 67 -9.37 21.94 -1.63
CA MET A 67 -9.80 21.40 -2.91
C MET A 67 -10.95 22.25 -3.47
N ILE A 68 -11.30 21.99 -4.73
CA ILE A 68 -12.44 22.66 -5.36
C ILE A 68 -13.74 22.24 -4.67
N GLY A 69 -14.57 23.22 -4.31
CA GLY A 69 -15.89 23.05 -3.70
C GLY A 69 -15.82 22.57 -2.26
N ASP A 70 -15.77 23.49 -1.29
CA ASP A 70 -15.84 23.30 0.17
C ASP A 70 -15.27 21.99 0.72
N CYS A 71 -14.19 21.49 0.12
CA CYS A 71 -13.59 20.21 0.43
C CYS A 71 -12.13 20.47 0.77
N SER A 72 -11.66 19.89 1.87
CA SER A 72 -10.26 19.98 2.27
C SER A 72 -9.72 18.59 2.53
N VAL A 73 -8.51 18.34 2.05
CA VAL A 73 -7.77 17.11 2.31
C VAL A 73 -6.74 17.41 3.39
N LEU A 74 -6.82 16.67 4.49
CA LEU A 74 -5.84 16.66 5.55
C LEU A 74 -5.02 15.38 5.39
N SER A 75 -3.71 15.49 5.29
CA SER A 75 -2.82 14.33 5.16
C SER A 75 -1.69 14.40 6.16
N TYR A 76 -1.24 13.24 6.63
CA TYR A 76 -0.09 13.10 7.51
C TYR A 76 0.66 11.82 7.17
N ILE A 77 1.99 11.83 7.30
CA ILE A 77 2.82 10.65 7.09
C ILE A 77 3.58 10.39 8.37
N LEU A 78 3.24 9.30 9.05
CA LEU A 78 3.98 8.83 10.22
C LEU A 78 5.21 8.06 9.72
N THR A 79 6.38 8.44 10.22
CA THR A 79 7.66 7.78 9.92
C THR A 79 8.69 8.13 11.00
N GLY A 80 9.73 7.31 11.16
CA GLY A 80 10.79 7.56 12.14
C GLY A 80 10.35 7.40 13.59
N LEU A 81 9.35 6.55 13.84
CA LEU A 81 8.94 6.19 15.19
C LEU A 81 9.92 5.20 15.79
N ASP A 82 10.16 5.30 17.11
CA ASP A 82 10.94 4.34 17.87
C ASP A 82 10.15 3.04 18.08
N ASP A 83 10.87 1.96 18.38
CA ASP A 83 10.26 0.65 18.64
C ASP A 83 9.27 0.72 19.80
N GLY A 84 8.04 0.25 19.55
CA GLY A 84 6.96 0.41 20.50
C GLY A 84 5.59 0.08 19.91
N VAL A 85 4.55 0.20 20.73
CA VAL A 85 3.16 0.02 20.30
C VAL A 85 2.46 1.36 20.37
N TYR A 86 1.80 1.73 19.29
CA TYR A 86 1.18 3.04 19.13
C TYR A 86 -0.29 2.91 18.73
N VAL A 87 -1.06 3.94 19.06
CA VAL A 87 -2.44 4.16 18.63
C VAL A 87 -2.53 5.58 18.09
N VAL A 88 -3.23 5.75 16.96
CA VAL A 88 -3.53 7.05 16.40
C VAL A 88 -4.99 7.38 16.61
N THR A 89 -5.27 8.54 17.18
CA THR A 89 -6.62 9.06 17.35
C THR A 89 -6.84 10.21 16.36
N ILE A 90 -7.93 10.13 15.59
CA ILE A 90 -8.39 11.21 14.70
C ILE A 90 -9.81 11.60 15.12
N GLY A 91 -9.95 12.73 15.83
CA GLY A 91 -11.22 13.15 16.41
C GLY A 91 -11.83 12.08 17.33
N LEU A 92 -12.92 11.44 16.88
CA LEU A 92 -13.64 10.38 17.62
C LEU A 92 -13.29 8.95 17.16
N TYR A 93 -12.26 8.79 16.33
CA TYR A 93 -11.85 7.49 15.81
C TYR A 93 -10.48 7.10 16.34
N ASN A 94 -10.34 5.87 16.82
CA ASN A 94 -9.06 5.30 17.24
C ASN A 94 -8.61 4.26 16.23
N SER A 95 -7.32 4.26 15.91
CA SER A 95 -6.72 3.15 15.17
C SER A 95 -6.69 1.89 16.04
N LEU A 96 -6.62 0.73 15.41
CA LEU A 96 -6.09 -0.44 16.10
C LEU A 96 -4.63 -0.17 16.53
N PRO A 97 -4.18 -0.78 17.64
CA PRO A 97 -2.78 -0.74 18.03
C PRO A 97 -1.90 -1.34 16.93
N PHE A 98 -0.82 -0.63 16.58
CA PHE A 98 0.20 -1.11 15.66
C PHE A 98 1.56 -1.06 16.33
N ARG A 99 2.42 -2.00 15.98
CA ARG A 99 3.78 -2.16 16.51
C ARG A 99 4.79 -1.63 15.52
N ILE A 100 5.70 -0.81 16.00
CA ILE A 100 6.93 -0.43 15.31
C ILE A 100 8.05 -1.32 15.84
N THR A 101 8.81 -1.93 14.96
CA THR A 101 9.95 -2.78 15.30
C THR A 101 11.14 -2.53 14.38
N SER A 102 12.34 -2.63 14.94
CA SER A 102 13.60 -2.64 14.21
C SER A 102 14.20 -4.05 14.09
N ASP A 103 13.53 -5.09 14.61
CA ASP A 103 13.96 -6.47 14.49
C ASP A 103 13.77 -7.00 13.05
N ASP A 104 14.89 -7.31 12.40
CA ASP A 104 14.92 -7.83 11.03
C ASP A 104 14.14 -9.15 10.89
N ASN A 105 14.04 -9.98 11.93
CA ASN A 105 13.32 -11.25 11.85
C ASN A 105 11.80 -11.04 11.78
N ASP A 106 11.30 -10.02 12.48
CA ASP A 106 9.89 -9.64 12.41
C ASP A 106 9.57 -9.01 11.05
N ILE A 107 10.49 -8.18 10.54
CA ILE A 107 10.33 -7.49 9.25
C ILE A 107 10.43 -8.48 8.09
N SER A 108 11.32 -9.48 8.15
CA SER A 108 11.53 -10.46 7.07
C SER A 108 10.31 -11.33 6.78
N ASN A 109 9.42 -11.51 7.76
CA ASN A 109 8.18 -12.27 7.61
C ASN A 109 7.02 -11.43 7.06
N THR A 110 7.30 -10.19 6.64
CA THR A 110 6.31 -9.26 6.11
C THR A 110 6.71 -8.72 4.75
N SER A 111 5.71 -8.45 3.92
CA SER A 111 5.90 -7.75 2.64
C SER A 111 5.44 -6.30 2.75
N LEU A 112 6.20 -5.40 2.15
CA LEU A 112 5.86 -3.98 2.07
C LEU A 112 5.10 -3.68 0.78
N LEU A 113 3.83 -3.29 0.89
CA LEU A 113 3.02 -2.81 -0.22
C LEU A 113 3.07 -1.28 -0.24
N GLN A 114 3.53 -0.70 -1.35
CA GLN A 114 3.55 0.74 -1.56
C GLN A 114 2.63 1.09 -2.72
N TYR A 115 1.68 2.00 -2.50
CA TYR A 115 0.63 2.26 -3.48
C TYR A 115 0.33 3.74 -3.68
N SER A 116 -0.08 4.07 -4.90
CA SER A 116 -0.50 5.41 -5.31
C SER A 116 -1.37 5.37 -6.57
N LEU A 117 -2.16 6.43 -6.77
CA LEU A 117 -2.88 6.69 -8.02
C LEU A 117 -2.06 7.51 -9.00
N LYS A 118 -2.33 7.35 -10.31
CA LYS A 118 -1.70 8.17 -11.35
C LYS A 118 -2.18 9.62 -11.40
N ASN A 119 -3.37 9.87 -10.86
CA ASN A 119 -3.98 11.18 -10.74
C ASN A 119 -5.08 11.13 -9.67
N ASN A 120 -5.59 12.30 -9.28
CA ASN A 120 -6.72 12.41 -8.34
C ASN A 120 -8.09 12.46 -9.05
N ARG A 121 -8.17 12.06 -10.34
CA ARG A 121 -9.43 12.11 -11.11
C ARG A 121 -10.21 10.81 -11.04
N SER A 122 -9.52 9.70 -10.81
CA SER A 122 -10.13 8.37 -10.79
C SER A 122 -11.01 8.15 -9.55
N ARG A 123 -10.73 8.85 -8.44
CA ARG A 123 -11.36 8.61 -7.14
C ARG A 123 -11.50 9.89 -6.33
N THR A 124 -12.50 9.93 -5.46
CA THR A 124 -12.77 11.05 -4.54
C THR A 124 -12.44 10.73 -3.08
N ASP A 125 -12.21 9.45 -2.76
CA ASP A 125 -11.94 8.94 -1.42
C ASP A 125 -10.44 8.78 -1.12
N PHE A 126 -9.56 9.09 -2.08
CA PHE A 126 -8.10 9.11 -1.91
C PHE A 126 -7.45 10.15 -2.83
N VAL A 127 -6.56 10.95 -2.26
CA VAL A 127 -5.82 11.99 -2.95
C VAL A 127 -4.33 11.64 -2.86
N ALA A 128 -3.79 11.14 -3.97
CA ALA A 128 -2.40 10.70 -4.06
C ALA A 128 -1.44 11.81 -4.51
N TRP A 129 -1.94 12.82 -5.20
CA TRP A 129 -1.13 13.96 -5.65
C TRP A 129 -1.47 15.21 -4.85
N LEU A 130 -0.49 15.77 -4.13
CA LEU A 130 -0.62 17.05 -3.42
C LEU A 130 0.46 18.01 -3.92
N ASN A 131 0.08 19.22 -4.31
CA ASN A 131 0.99 20.25 -4.82
C ASN A 131 1.95 19.78 -5.93
N GLY A 132 1.47 18.92 -6.84
CA GLY A 132 2.27 18.38 -7.94
C GLY A 132 3.25 17.27 -7.55
N VAL A 133 3.27 16.86 -6.28
CA VAL A 133 4.04 15.72 -5.77
C VAL A 133 3.13 14.52 -5.58
N GLN A 134 3.55 13.38 -6.09
CA GLN A 134 2.89 12.09 -5.87
C GLN A 134 3.35 11.49 -4.54
N PHE A 135 2.39 11.07 -3.72
CA PHE A 135 2.62 10.40 -2.45
C PHE A 135 2.34 8.91 -2.57
N PHE A 136 3.22 8.12 -1.97
CA PHE A 136 3.07 6.69 -1.83
C PHE A 136 2.83 6.38 -0.36
N PHE A 137 1.81 5.59 -0.08
CA PHE A 137 1.52 5.11 1.26
C PHE A 137 2.07 3.71 1.40
N ASP A 138 2.72 3.45 2.53
CA ASP A 138 3.27 2.15 2.89
C ASP A 138 2.23 1.36 3.70
N PHE A 139 2.01 0.11 3.33
CA PHE A 139 1.16 -0.83 4.05
C PHE A 139 1.88 -2.17 4.12
N ARG A 140 2.23 -2.58 5.35
CA ARG A 140 2.99 -3.81 5.59
C ARG A 140 2.04 -4.92 5.98
N VAL A 141 2.20 -6.08 5.34
CA VAL A 141 1.33 -7.25 5.53
C VAL A 141 2.15 -8.48 5.91
N PRO A 142 1.65 -9.34 6.82
CA PRO A 142 2.30 -10.62 7.08
C PRO A 142 2.11 -11.58 5.91
N GLY A 143 3.18 -12.29 5.56
CA GLY A 143 3.26 -13.13 4.37
C GLY A 143 3.93 -12.42 3.19
N GLY A 144 3.78 -12.99 2.00
CA GLY A 144 4.42 -12.48 0.80
C GLY A 144 4.19 -13.31 -0.44
N ILE A 145 5.09 -13.15 -1.39
CA ILE A 145 5.05 -13.86 -2.66
C ILE A 145 5.73 -15.21 -2.48
N ALA A 146 4.98 -16.29 -2.63
CA ALA A 146 5.54 -17.63 -2.49
C ALA A 146 6.36 -18.03 -3.73
N ASP A 147 7.59 -18.51 -3.51
CA ASP A 147 8.51 -18.96 -4.58
C ASP A 147 8.03 -20.23 -5.30
N GLU A 148 7.01 -20.92 -4.80
CA GLU A 148 6.46 -22.12 -5.45
C GLU A 148 5.32 -21.78 -6.44
N SER A 149 4.85 -20.54 -6.45
CA SER A 149 3.61 -20.12 -7.14
C SER A 149 3.82 -19.51 -8.55
N TRP A 150 4.85 -19.94 -9.28
CA TRP A 150 5.16 -19.38 -10.60
C TRP A 150 4.25 -19.95 -11.67
N ILE A 151 3.52 -19.07 -12.34
CA ILE A 151 2.74 -19.39 -13.53
C ILE A 151 3.38 -18.69 -14.71
N PHE A 152 3.88 -19.47 -15.66
CA PHE A 152 4.45 -18.96 -16.90
C PHE A 152 3.37 -19.03 -17.98
N GLY A 153 3.20 -17.92 -18.70
CA GLY A 153 2.24 -17.85 -19.79
C GLY A 153 2.77 -17.00 -20.95
N ILE A 154 2.12 -17.16 -22.10
CA ILE A 154 2.37 -16.35 -23.29
C ILE A 154 1.02 -15.80 -23.71
N ASP A 155 0.93 -14.48 -23.83
CA ASP A 155 -0.23 -13.83 -24.43
C ASP A 155 0.06 -13.61 -25.91
N ASN A 156 -0.76 -14.19 -26.78
CA ASN A 156 -0.55 -14.19 -28.22
C ASN A 156 -1.75 -13.57 -28.92
N THR A 157 -1.53 -12.44 -29.57
CA THR A 157 -2.50 -11.79 -30.42
C THR A 157 -2.27 -12.22 -31.86
N GLN A 158 -3.16 -13.07 -32.38
CA GLN A 158 -3.10 -13.61 -33.74
C GLN A 158 -4.39 -13.30 -34.51
N PHE A 159 -4.27 -13.09 -35.82
CA PHE A 159 -5.40 -13.00 -36.73
C PHE A 159 -5.23 -13.95 -37.91
N VAL A 160 -6.32 -14.26 -38.60
CA VAL A 160 -6.33 -15.10 -39.79
C VAL A 160 -6.51 -14.19 -41.01
N ASP A 161 -5.59 -14.25 -41.96
CA ASP A 161 -5.70 -13.49 -43.21
C ASP A 161 -6.79 -14.05 -44.13
N CYS A 162 -7.19 -13.30 -45.16
CA CYS A 162 -8.13 -13.74 -46.19
C CYS A 162 -7.69 -15.01 -46.94
N ALA A 163 -6.38 -15.34 -46.92
CA ALA A 163 -5.83 -16.57 -47.45
C ALA A 163 -5.97 -17.78 -46.50
N GLY A 164 -6.42 -17.58 -45.26
CA GLY A 164 -6.51 -18.62 -44.22
C GLY A 164 -5.22 -18.82 -43.41
N ASP A 165 -4.19 -18.03 -43.65
CA ASP A 165 -2.92 -18.10 -42.93
C ASP A 165 -3.02 -17.40 -41.56
N ILE A 166 -2.39 -18.00 -40.55
CA ILE A 166 -2.30 -17.43 -39.20
C ILE A 166 -1.15 -16.43 -39.17
N CYS A 167 -1.48 -15.17 -38.93
CA CYS A 167 -0.54 -14.07 -38.78
C CYS A 167 -0.49 -13.65 -37.30
N GLU A 168 0.68 -13.81 -36.69
CA GLU A 168 0.97 -13.36 -35.33
C GLU A 168 1.29 -11.86 -35.33
N PHE A 169 0.61 -11.08 -34.49
CA PHE A 169 0.82 -9.63 -34.36
C PHE A 169 1.77 -9.30 -33.22
N GLU A 170 1.50 -9.88 -32.04
CA GLU A 170 2.29 -9.66 -30.83
C GLU A 170 2.22 -10.92 -29.96
N ALA A 171 3.38 -11.39 -29.52
CA ALA A 171 3.51 -12.41 -28.50
C ALA A 171 4.37 -11.88 -27.37
N THR A 172 3.78 -11.83 -26.19
CA THR A 172 4.44 -11.31 -24.99
C THR A 172 4.38 -12.38 -23.91
N ASP A 173 5.55 -12.79 -23.44
CA ASP A 173 5.66 -13.68 -22.30
C ASP A 173 5.30 -12.94 -21.01
N TYR A 174 4.66 -13.65 -20.09
CA TYR A 174 4.36 -13.12 -18.77
C TYR A 174 4.59 -14.16 -17.69
N ILE A 175 4.91 -13.63 -16.51
CA ILE A 175 5.06 -14.39 -15.28
C ILE A 175 4.02 -13.88 -14.30
N GLU A 176 3.18 -14.78 -13.83
CA GLU A 176 2.27 -14.53 -12.71
C GLU A 176 2.79 -15.22 -11.46
N LYS A 177 2.51 -14.60 -10.32
CA LYS A 177 2.81 -15.11 -8.99
C LYS A 177 1.59 -14.97 -8.10
N GLU A 178 1.54 -15.72 -7.01
CA GLU A 178 0.50 -15.58 -6.00
C GLU A 178 1.05 -14.86 -4.77
N LEU A 179 0.47 -13.70 -4.46
CA LEU A 179 0.67 -13.03 -3.18
C LEU A 179 -0.26 -13.67 -2.15
N THR A 180 0.31 -14.21 -1.07
CA THR A 180 -0.43 -14.79 0.05
C THR A 180 -0.24 -13.93 1.29
N VAL A 181 -1.35 -13.49 1.88
CA VAL A 181 -1.35 -12.59 3.04
C VAL A 181 -2.11 -13.24 4.21
N GLY A 182 -1.44 -13.31 5.37
CA GLY A 182 -1.98 -13.84 6.63
C GLY A 182 -1.56 -15.25 7.04
N GLU A 183 -1.05 -16.06 6.09
CA GLU A 183 -0.55 -17.43 6.29
C GLU A 183 -1.29 -18.24 7.39
N SER A 184 -0.58 -18.86 8.35
CA SER A 184 -1.16 -19.69 9.40
C SER A 184 -1.86 -18.90 10.51
N CYS A 185 -1.59 -17.60 10.63
CA CYS A 185 -2.12 -16.77 11.71
C CYS A 185 -3.53 -16.25 11.40
N GLY A 186 -3.82 -16.00 10.11
CA GLY A 186 -5.09 -15.55 9.56
C GLY A 186 -5.48 -14.13 9.98
N LEU A 187 -5.91 -13.33 9.02
CA LEU A 187 -6.19 -11.90 9.17
C LEU A 187 -7.67 -11.57 9.22
N ASN A 188 -7.99 -10.39 9.75
CA ASN A 188 -9.36 -9.86 9.70
C ASN A 188 -9.74 -9.53 8.25
N ILE A 189 -11.04 -9.66 7.91
CA ILE A 189 -11.59 -9.31 6.60
C ILE A 189 -11.24 -7.87 6.15
N TRP A 190 -11.00 -6.94 7.09
CA TRP A 190 -10.54 -5.59 6.75
C TRP A 190 -9.24 -5.60 5.92
N PHE A 191 -8.29 -6.49 6.19
CA PHE A 191 -7.08 -6.63 5.38
C PHE A 191 -7.41 -7.02 3.95
N ALA A 192 -8.37 -7.91 3.74
CA ALA A 192 -8.82 -8.29 2.40
C ALA A 192 -9.43 -7.10 1.63
N HIS A 193 -10.22 -6.28 2.32
CA HIS A 193 -10.75 -5.03 1.74
C HIS A 193 -9.62 -4.04 1.40
N MET A 194 -8.63 -3.89 2.28
CA MET A 194 -7.50 -3.00 2.06
C MET A 194 -6.66 -3.44 0.87
N ILE A 195 -6.32 -4.73 0.80
CA ILE A 195 -5.58 -5.34 -0.32
C ILE A 195 -6.35 -5.12 -1.64
N SER A 196 -7.65 -5.39 -1.65
CA SER A 196 -8.49 -5.17 -2.85
C SER A 196 -8.46 -3.72 -3.33
N ARG A 197 -8.45 -2.75 -2.40
CA ARG A 197 -8.35 -1.33 -2.72
C ARG A 197 -6.97 -0.95 -3.24
N ILE A 198 -5.91 -1.46 -2.61
CA ILE A 198 -4.53 -1.27 -3.05
C ILE A 198 -4.35 -1.79 -4.47
N PHE A 199 -4.85 -2.99 -4.78
CA PHE A 199 -4.75 -3.58 -6.11
C PHE A 199 -5.60 -2.87 -7.18
N ALA A 200 -6.54 -2.01 -6.76
CA ALA A 200 -7.26 -1.12 -7.66
C ALA A 200 -6.48 0.17 -8.00
N CYS A 201 -5.30 0.41 -7.40
CA CYS A 201 -4.45 1.55 -7.71
C CYS A 201 -3.63 1.33 -9.01
N ASP A 202 -3.22 2.43 -9.65
CA ASP A 202 -2.42 2.37 -10.90
C ASP A 202 -0.95 1.98 -10.64
N TYR A 203 -0.42 2.32 -9.47
CA TYR A 203 0.96 2.05 -9.07
C TYR A 203 0.96 1.27 -7.76
N ILE A 204 1.46 0.05 -7.83
CA ILE A 204 1.64 -0.85 -6.70
C ILE A 204 3.05 -1.40 -6.79
N TYR A 205 3.79 -1.27 -5.70
CA TYR A 205 5.11 -1.83 -5.53
C TYR A 205 5.08 -2.79 -4.34
N ILE A 206 5.67 -3.97 -4.52
CA ILE A 206 5.85 -4.96 -3.46
C ILE A 206 7.35 -5.10 -3.28
N ASP A 207 7.85 -4.72 -2.10
CA ASP A 207 9.27 -4.71 -1.77
C ASP A 207 10.16 -3.98 -2.81
N GLY A 208 9.60 -2.96 -3.46
CA GLY A 208 10.29 -2.11 -4.45
C GLY A 208 10.09 -2.50 -5.91
N ASP A 209 9.55 -3.69 -6.19
CA ASP A 209 9.24 -4.15 -7.54
C ASP A 209 7.78 -3.87 -7.91
N ARG A 210 7.54 -3.50 -9.17
CA ARG A 210 6.21 -3.09 -9.62
C ARG A 210 5.36 -4.29 -10.03
N TYR A 211 4.17 -4.38 -9.46
CA TYR A 211 3.19 -5.42 -9.78
C TYR A 211 1.83 -4.83 -10.16
N SER A 212 1.04 -5.62 -10.86
CA SER A 212 -0.37 -5.35 -11.15
C SER A 212 -1.19 -6.61 -10.92
N ALA A 213 -2.44 -6.46 -10.50
CA ALA A 213 -3.37 -7.59 -10.45
C ALA A 213 -3.62 -8.13 -11.87
N VAL A 214 -3.75 -9.46 -11.99
CA VAL A 214 -4.11 -10.11 -13.27
C VAL A 214 -5.55 -9.74 -13.65
N SER A 215 -5.80 -9.51 -14.94
CA SER A 215 -7.13 -9.16 -15.45
C SER A 215 -8.15 -10.25 -15.10
N GLY A 216 -9.24 -9.85 -14.41
CA GLY A 216 -10.28 -10.77 -13.93
C GLY A 216 -9.93 -11.57 -12.66
N GLY A 217 -8.72 -11.41 -12.11
CA GLY A 217 -8.30 -12.04 -10.86
C GLY A 217 -8.79 -11.26 -9.64
N SER A 218 -9.99 -11.57 -9.16
CA SER A 218 -10.45 -11.09 -7.85
C SER A 218 -9.66 -11.76 -6.72
N PRO A 219 -9.36 -11.05 -5.61
CA PRO A 219 -8.71 -11.65 -4.47
C PRO A 219 -9.60 -12.76 -3.90
N SER A 220 -9.03 -13.94 -3.74
CA SER A 220 -9.69 -15.07 -3.09
C SER A 220 -9.44 -15.02 -1.59
N VAL A 221 -10.50 -15.21 -0.81
CA VAL A 221 -10.47 -15.16 0.65
C VAL A 221 -10.81 -16.54 1.17
N GLU A 222 -9.87 -17.18 1.85
CA GLU A 222 -10.01 -18.51 2.43
C GLU A 222 -10.08 -18.38 3.96
N SER A 223 -11.01 -19.08 4.63
CA SER A 223 -11.10 -19.07 6.09
C SER A 223 -10.07 -20.00 6.73
N VAL A 224 -9.37 -19.56 7.76
CA VAL A 224 -8.34 -20.34 8.46
C VAL A 224 -8.96 -21.26 9.50
N GLY A 225 -9.51 -22.40 9.05
CA GLY A 225 -10.11 -23.41 9.93
C GLY A 225 -11.61 -23.23 10.17
N VAL A 226 -12.18 -24.10 11.01
CA VAL A 226 -13.62 -24.11 11.30
C VAL A 226 -13.95 -23.09 12.38
N ASN A 227 -14.77 -22.09 12.05
CA ASN A 227 -15.37 -21.12 12.98
C ASN A 227 -14.44 -19.99 13.51
N THR A 228 -13.43 -19.60 12.75
CA THR A 228 -12.56 -18.45 13.07
C THR A 228 -12.86 -17.25 12.17
N TYR A 229 -12.90 -16.03 12.73
CA TYR A 229 -12.98 -14.75 11.98
C TYR A 229 -11.66 -14.35 11.31
N LYS A 230 -10.89 -15.35 10.89
CA LYS A 230 -9.52 -15.23 10.40
C LYS A 230 -9.45 -15.77 8.99
N PHE A 231 -8.84 -15.00 8.10
CA PHE A 231 -8.85 -15.24 6.67
C PHE A 231 -7.43 -15.14 6.09
N VAL A 232 -7.15 -15.97 5.10
CA VAL A 232 -5.99 -15.87 4.22
C VAL A 232 -6.45 -15.26 2.92
N VAL A 233 -5.74 -14.24 2.46
CA VAL A 233 -6.03 -13.55 1.20
C VAL A 233 -4.99 -13.95 0.19
N LYS A 234 -5.44 -14.48 -0.95
CA LYS A 234 -4.59 -14.83 -2.09
C LYS A 234 -4.96 -13.99 -3.29
N GLN A 235 -3.96 -13.32 -3.87
CA GLN A 235 -4.12 -12.48 -5.05
C GLN A 235 -3.09 -12.88 -6.10
N ARG A 236 -3.55 -13.18 -7.32
CA ARG A 236 -2.64 -13.34 -8.46
C ARG A 236 -2.17 -11.99 -8.95
N ILE A 237 -0.86 -11.88 -9.10
CA ILE A 237 -0.16 -10.68 -9.51
C ILE A 237 0.76 -10.97 -10.70
N ARG A 238 0.94 -9.98 -11.56
CA ARG A 238 1.86 -10.02 -12.69
C ARG A 238 2.86 -8.89 -12.55
N MET A 239 4.13 -9.16 -12.86
CA MET A 239 5.15 -8.11 -12.86
C MET A 239 4.85 -7.11 -13.98
N ALA A 240 4.80 -5.82 -13.62
CA ALA A 240 4.46 -4.76 -14.57
C ALA A 240 5.74 -4.10 -15.09
N HIS A 241 6.06 -4.33 -16.36
CA HIS A 241 7.19 -3.68 -17.02
C HIS A 241 6.79 -2.26 -17.44
N SER A 242 7.58 -1.24 -17.05
CA SER A 242 7.40 0.09 -17.60
C SER A 242 8.14 0.21 -18.93
N HIS A 243 7.43 0.60 -19.99
CA HIS A 243 8.08 0.98 -21.25
C HIS A 243 8.95 2.25 -21.11
N ASN A 244 8.74 3.06 -20.07
CA ASN A 244 9.52 4.26 -19.80
C ASN A 244 10.35 4.11 -18.51
N VAL A 245 11.61 3.71 -18.70
CA VAL A 245 12.60 3.52 -17.62
C VAL A 245 12.88 4.81 -16.86
N SER A 246 12.89 5.97 -17.55
CA SER A 246 13.18 7.27 -16.91
C SER A 246 12.08 7.69 -15.94
N PHE A 247 10.82 7.42 -16.31
CA PHE A 247 9.67 7.66 -15.47
C PHE A 247 9.61 6.70 -14.29
N GLU A 248 9.89 5.41 -14.52
CA GLU A 248 9.96 4.41 -13.45
C GLU A 248 11.09 4.74 -12.46
N ASN A 249 12.27 5.15 -12.94
CA ASN A 249 13.36 5.60 -12.08
C ASN A 249 12.99 6.84 -11.27
N ARG A 250 12.22 7.76 -11.84
CA ARG A 250 11.68 8.91 -11.10
C ARG A 250 10.73 8.46 -10.00
N ILE A 251 9.83 7.53 -10.28
CA ILE A 251 8.94 6.96 -9.26
C ILE A 251 9.74 6.20 -8.21
N LYS A 252 10.66 5.32 -8.60
CA LYS A 252 11.56 4.60 -7.68
C LYS A 252 12.44 5.53 -6.85
N SER A 253 12.78 6.72 -7.36
CA SER A 253 13.45 7.76 -6.57
C SER A 253 12.50 8.51 -5.63
N ALA A 254 11.21 8.57 -5.96
CA ALA A 254 10.16 9.14 -5.13
C ALA A 254 9.64 8.15 -4.08
N LEU A 255 9.70 6.83 -4.36
CA LEU A 255 9.65 5.76 -3.38
C LEU A 255 10.90 5.90 -2.53
N ARG A 256 10.76 6.50 -1.35
CA ARG A 256 11.90 6.96 -0.53
C ARG A 256 12.66 5.83 0.17
N ARG A 257 12.83 4.68 -0.48
CA ARG A 257 13.72 3.59 -0.05
C ARG A 257 14.38 2.95 -1.27
N ILE A 258 15.46 3.58 -1.70
CA ILE A 258 16.48 2.90 -2.47
C ILE A 258 17.44 2.29 -1.44
N PRO A 259 17.69 0.97 -1.43
CA PRO A 259 18.81 0.39 -0.67
C PRO A 259 20.09 1.15 -1.02
N ASP A 260 20.90 1.55 -0.04
CA ASP A 260 22.07 2.43 -0.25
C ASP A 260 23.03 1.96 -1.37
N ALA A 261 23.01 0.67 -1.71
CA ALA A 261 23.71 0.09 -2.86
C ALA A 261 23.38 0.77 -4.22
N LEU A 262 22.12 1.13 -4.46
CA LEU A 262 21.67 1.78 -5.70
C LEU A 262 21.90 3.31 -5.71
N ARG A 263 22.17 3.91 -4.54
CA ARG A 263 22.49 5.35 -4.41
C ARG A 263 23.88 5.68 -4.99
N ARG A 264 24.80 4.72 -5.03
CA ARG A 264 26.17 4.90 -5.54
C ARG A 264 26.27 4.96 -7.07
N VAL A 265 25.25 4.52 -7.80
CA VAL A 265 25.29 4.56 -9.28
C VAL A 265 25.02 5.98 -9.81
N ASN A 266 24.12 6.74 -9.16
CA ASN A 266 23.75 8.09 -9.61
C ASN A 266 24.73 9.21 -9.21
N GLY A 267 25.68 8.94 -8.31
CA GLY A 267 26.75 9.89 -7.97
C GLY A 267 27.77 10.08 -9.09
N SER A 268 27.88 9.11 -10.00
CA SER A 268 28.84 9.13 -11.11
C SER A 268 28.35 9.95 -12.31
N GLN A 269 27.04 10.13 -12.50
CA GLN A 269 26.49 10.91 -13.61
C GLN A 269 26.38 12.42 -13.34
N ARG A 270 26.50 12.86 -12.09
CA ARG A 270 26.52 14.30 -11.74
C ARG A 270 27.84 15.01 -12.07
N LYS A 271 28.89 14.30 -12.51
CA LYS A 271 30.19 14.91 -12.84
C LYS A 271 30.42 15.22 -14.32
N ASN A 272 29.48 14.91 -15.22
CA ASN A 272 29.67 15.11 -16.66
C ASN A 272 28.79 16.21 -17.29
N PHE A 273 28.16 17.06 -16.47
CA PHE A 273 27.52 18.29 -16.94
C PHE A 273 27.83 19.42 -15.96
N ALA A 274 29.06 19.91 -16.03
CA ALA A 274 29.48 21.24 -15.57
C ALA A 274 30.27 21.88 -16.71
#